data_AF-A0A0P7USZ4-F1
#
_entry.id   AF-A0A0P7USZ4-F1
#
_cell.length_a   1.000
_cell.length_b   1.000
_cell.length_c   1.000
_cell.angle_alpha   90.00
_cell.angle_beta   90.00
_cell.angle_gamma   90.00
#
_symmetry.space_group_name_H-M   'P 1'
#
loop_
_entity.id
_entity.type
_entity.pdbx_description
1 polymer ?
#
loop_
_entity_poly.entity_id
_entity_poly.type
_entity_poly.pdbx_seq_one_letter_code
_entity_poly.pdbx_strand_id
1 'polypeptide(L)'
;HQSIPQSRNGFKVGMKLEGLDPCHPSLFCVLTVAEVQGYRIRLHFDGYPECYDFWVNADSWDVKPAGWCEKNGHKLLLPKGCKEGEFNWSTYVKNCRGQIAPKHLFKSLNTSVTPSGFRPGMKLEAVDRKNPSLICVATITAVVDNRLLIHFDNWDDSYDY
;
A
#
# COMPACT_ATOMS: atom_id res chain seq x y z
N HIS A 1 -0.52 -11.41 16.61
CA HIS A 1 0.79 -11.47 17.30
C HIS A 1 1.82 -10.79 16.40
N GLN A 2 2.22 -9.54 16.68
CA GLN A 2 3.31 -8.90 15.93
C GLN A 2 4.64 -9.43 16.47
N SER A 3 5.49 -10.00 15.60
CA SER A 3 6.82 -10.45 15.99
C SER A 3 7.74 -9.29 16.32
N ILE A 4 8.68 -9.50 17.24
CA ILE A 4 9.74 -8.53 17.51
C ILE A 4 10.53 -8.31 16.21
N PRO A 5 10.73 -7.06 15.78
CA PRO A 5 11.49 -6.76 14.56
C PRO A 5 12.90 -7.35 14.62
N GLN A 6 13.25 -8.18 13.65
CA GLN A 6 14.58 -8.79 13.57
C GLN A 6 15.60 -7.89 12.85
N SER A 7 15.19 -6.69 12.40
CA SER A 7 16.06 -5.78 11.65
C SER A 7 15.83 -4.33 12.06
N ARG A 8 16.84 -3.48 11.84
CA ARG A 8 16.75 -2.04 12.09
C ARG A 8 15.86 -1.35 11.06
N ASN A 9 15.22 -0.26 11.46
CA ASN A 9 14.51 0.63 10.55
C ASN A 9 15.53 1.45 9.74
N GLY A 10 15.53 1.28 8.41
CA GLY A 10 16.43 2.01 7.50
C GLY A 10 15.76 3.16 6.75
N PHE A 11 14.46 3.38 6.94
CA PHE A 11 13.75 4.50 6.34
C PHE A 11 14.21 5.83 6.94
N LYS A 12 14.15 6.89 6.14
CA LYS A 12 14.50 8.24 6.54
C LYS A 12 13.42 9.21 6.08
N VAL A 13 13.25 10.30 6.83
CA VAL A 13 12.35 11.39 6.45
C VAL A 13 12.70 11.90 5.05
N GLY A 14 11.68 12.14 4.23
CA GLY A 14 11.81 12.57 2.84
C GLY A 14 12.00 11.42 1.82
N MET A 15 12.13 10.17 2.27
CA MET A 15 12.07 9.03 1.37
C MET A 15 10.67 8.87 0.79
N LYS A 16 10.59 8.58 -0.50
CA LYS A 16 9.34 8.38 -1.24
C LYS A 16 9.15 6.92 -1.65
N LEU A 17 7.90 6.47 -1.60
CA LEU A 17 7.50 5.08 -1.83
C LEU A 17 6.06 4.99 -2.33
N GLU A 18 5.62 3.80 -2.67
CA GLU A 18 4.22 3.47 -2.98
C GLU A 18 3.58 2.79 -1.77
N GLY A 19 2.29 2.97 -1.51
CA GLY A 19 1.62 2.20 -0.46
C GLY A 19 0.12 2.24 -0.55
N LEU A 20 -0.54 1.28 0.09
CA LEU A 20 -2.00 1.22 0.16
C LEU A 20 -2.56 2.34 1.02
N ASP A 21 -3.70 2.89 0.60
CA ASP A 21 -4.52 3.75 1.46
C ASP A 21 -5.24 2.89 2.52
N PRO A 22 -4.99 3.11 3.83
CA PRO A 22 -5.65 2.34 4.89
C PRO A 22 -7.18 2.46 4.89
N CYS A 23 -7.71 3.57 4.36
CA CYS A 23 -9.15 3.81 4.24
C CYS A 23 -9.74 3.25 2.94
N HIS A 24 -8.89 2.98 1.94
CA HIS A 24 -9.29 2.45 0.63
C HIS A 24 -8.25 1.39 0.18
N PRO A 25 -8.32 0.16 0.70
CA PRO A 25 -7.29 -0.86 0.48
C PRO A 25 -7.13 -1.32 -0.99
N SER A 26 -8.02 -0.88 -1.88
CA SER A 26 -7.91 -1.07 -3.34
C SER A 26 -6.96 -0.08 -4.03
N LEU A 27 -6.55 0.99 -3.34
CA LEU A 27 -5.81 2.10 -3.92
C LEU A 27 -4.35 2.12 -3.46
N PHE A 28 -3.42 2.08 -4.42
CA PHE A 28 -2.01 2.41 -4.18
C PHE A 28 -1.76 3.90 -4.44
N CYS A 29 -1.04 4.55 -3.54
CA CYS A 29 -0.75 5.98 -3.57
C CYS A 29 0.77 6.24 -3.51
N VAL A 30 1.18 7.41 -4.01
CA VAL A 30 2.53 7.96 -3.79
C VAL A 30 2.61 8.56 -2.39
N LEU A 31 3.58 8.10 -1.60
CA LEU A 31 3.75 8.50 -0.20
C LEU A 31 5.17 9.00 0.09
N THR A 32 5.27 9.91 1.05
CA THR A 32 6.54 10.36 1.64
C THR A 32 6.63 9.94 3.10
N VAL A 33 7.80 9.48 3.53
CA VAL A 33 8.11 9.30 4.96
C VAL A 33 8.21 10.68 5.60
N ALA A 34 7.20 11.08 6.34
CA ALA A 34 7.15 12.36 7.05
C ALA A 34 7.90 12.30 8.39
N GLU A 35 7.89 11.14 9.05
CA GLU A 35 8.52 10.95 10.35
C GLU A 35 8.98 9.50 10.56
N VAL A 36 10.02 9.32 11.38
CA VAL A 36 10.53 8.01 11.78
C VAL A 36 10.61 7.97 13.30
N GLN A 37 9.91 7.00 13.91
CA GLN A 37 9.90 6.80 15.37
C GLN A 37 10.14 5.32 15.69
N GLY A 38 11.37 4.99 16.10
CA GLY A 38 11.77 3.61 16.35
C GLY A 38 11.60 2.74 15.10
N TYR A 39 10.78 1.69 15.19
CA TYR A 39 10.47 0.80 14.05
C TYR A 39 9.26 1.25 13.23
N ARG A 40 8.64 2.39 13.56
CA ARG A 40 7.49 2.94 12.85
C ARG A 40 7.90 4.10 11.96
N ILE A 41 7.16 4.26 10.87
CA ILE A 41 7.27 5.39 9.95
C ILE A 41 5.88 6.01 9.78
N ARG A 42 5.82 7.35 9.78
CA ARG A 42 4.62 8.09 9.41
C ARG A 42 4.69 8.42 7.93
N LEU A 43 3.64 8.07 7.20
CA LEU A 43 3.52 8.26 5.77
C LEU A 43 2.54 9.38 5.47
N HIS A 44 2.93 10.23 4.52
CA HIS A 44 2.19 11.37 4.04
C HIS A 44 1.78 11.16 2.60
N PHE A 45 0.53 11.51 2.27
CA PHE A 45 0.03 11.51 0.90
C PHE A 45 0.48 12.77 0.17
N ASP A 46 1.35 12.62 -0.83
CA ASP A 46 1.94 13.77 -1.51
C ASP A 46 0.87 14.67 -2.18
N GLY A 47 0.82 15.94 -1.76
CA GLY A 47 -0.13 16.93 -2.27
C GLY A 47 -1.48 16.98 -1.53
N TYR A 48 -1.62 16.23 -0.44
CA TYR A 48 -2.79 16.21 0.43
C TYR A 48 -2.47 16.79 1.82
N PRO A 49 -3.48 17.20 2.61
CA PRO A 49 -3.28 17.65 3.99
C PRO A 49 -2.70 16.56 4.92
N GLU A 50 -1.93 16.97 5.92
CA GLU A 50 -1.32 16.06 6.92
C GLU A 50 -2.33 15.30 7.80
N CYS A 51 -3.61 15.71 7.83
CA CYS A 51 -4.64 14.99 8.59
C CYS A 51 -4.92 13.58 8.03
N TYR A 52 -4.45 13.29 6.81
CA TYR A 52 -4.52 11.96 6.21
C TYR A 52 -3.26 11.11 6.49
N ASP A 53 -2.25 11.66 7.16
CA ASP A 53 -1.03 10.92 7.48
C ASP A 53 -1.34 9.73 8.39
N PHE A 54 -0.63 8.63 8.19
CA PHE A 54 -0.81 7.41 8.96
C PHE A 54 0.50 6.73 9.30
N TRP A 55 0.47 5.91 10.35
CA TRP A 55 1.64 5.20 10.83
C TRP A 55 1.63 3.73 10.41
N VAL A 56 2.77 3.24 9.96
CA VAL A 56 3.01 1.81 9.73
C VAL A 56 4.33 1.36 10.35
N ASN A 57 4.51 0.05 10.54
CA ASN A 57 5.81 -0.51 10.85
C ASN A 57 6.69 -0.54 9.60
N ALA A 58 8.01 -0.49 9.77
CA ALA A 58 8.99 -0.52 8.67
C ALA A 58 8.99 -1.84 7.87
N ASP A 59 8.40 -2.92 8.40
CA ASP A 59 8.19 -4.19 7.71
C ASP A 59 6.76 -4.38 7.18
N SER A 60 5.95 -3.32 7.18
CA SER A 60 4.59 -3.39 6.66
C SER A 60 4.58 -3.92 5.22
N TRP A 61 3.63 -4.80 4.95
CA TRP A 61 3.42 -5.34 3.60
C TRP A 61 2.67 -4.34 2.71
N ASP A 62 2.08 -3.29 3.28
CA ASP A 62 1.27 -2.30 2.58
C ASP A 62 2.12 -1.22 1.90
N VAL A 63 3.43 -1.20 2.15
CA VAL A 63 4.38 -0.31 1.48
C VAL A 63 5.19 -1.06 0.43
N LYS A 64 5.45 -0.40 -0.69
CA LYS A 64 6.14 -0.92 -1.87
C LYS A 64 7.16 0.10 -2.38
N PRO A 65 8.28 -0.33 -2.98
CA PRO A 65 9.22 0.61 -3.57
C PRO A 65 8.61 1.31 -4.79
N ALA A 66 9.12 2.50 -5.11
CA ALA A 66 8.80 3.20 -6.33
C ALA A 66 8.94 2.29 -7.59
N GLY A 67 7.94 2.32 -8.46
CA GLY A 67 7.84 1.53 -9.68
C GLY A 67 7.27 0.12 -9.47
N TRP A 68 6.79 -0.21 -8.27
CA TRP A 68 6.24 -1.54 -8.01
C TRP A 68 4.88 -1.72 -8.67
N CYS A 69 3.99 -0.72 -8.61
CA CYS A 69 2.66 -0.77 -9.21
C CYS A 69 2.75 -0.99 -10.73
N GLU A 70 3.56 -0.19 -11.42
CA GLU A 70 3.81 -0.31 -12.87
C GLU A 70 4.31 -1.72 -13.23
N LYS A 71 5.30 -2.25 -12.49
CA LYS A 71 5.86 -3.58 -12.74
C LYS A 71 4.84 -4.71 -12.57
N ASN A 72 3.89 -4.55 -11.65
CA ASN A 72 2.94 -5.60 -11.29
C ASN A 72 1.53 -5.37 -11.86
N GLY A 73 1.35 -4.35 -12.72
CA GLY A 73 0.06 -4.06 -13.36
C GLY A 73 -0.99 -3.45 -12.43
N HIS A 74 -0.58 -2.83 -11.32
CA HIS A 74 -1.48 -2.09 -10.44
C HIS A 74 -1.53 -0.61 -10.82
N LYS A 75 -2.71 0.01 -10.64
CA LYS A 75 -2.88 1.46 -10.81
C LYS A 75 -2.28 2.19 -9.61
N LEU A 76 -1.39 3.14 -9.89
CA LEU A 76 -0.86 4.08 -8.90
C LEU A 76 -1.63 5.40 -8.96
N LEU A 77 -2.19 5.84 -7.85
CA LEU A 77 -2.73 7.17 -7.70
C LEU A 77 -1.60 8.17 -7.52
N LEU A 78 -1.55 9.10 -8.48
CA LEU A 78 -0.52 10.12 -8.54
C LEU A 78 -0.77 11.23 -7.51
N PRO A 79 0.30 11.93 -7.07
CA PRO A 79 0.17 13.10 -6.22
C PRO A 79 -0.78 14.14 -6.82
N LYS A 80 -1.43 14.94 -5.96
CA LYS A 80 -2.36 15.97 -6.41
C LYS A 80 -1.67 16.94 -7.38
N GLY A 81 -2.23 17.09 -8.57
CA GLY A 81 -1.71 17.97 -9.62
C GLY A 81 -0.76 17.30 -10.63
N CYS A 82 -0.37 16.04 -10.42
CA CYS A 82 0.32 15.25 -11.44
C CYS A 82 -0.70 14.63 -12.41
N LYS A 83 -0.44 14.70 -13.72
CA LYS A 83 -1.28 14.07 -14.75
C LYS A 83 -0.77 12.68 -15.11
N GLU A 84 -1.69 11.78 -15.45
CA GLU A 84 -1.35 10.48 -16.04
C GLU A 84 -0.55 10.68 -17.34
N GLY A 85 0.47 9.84 -17.55
CA GLY A 85 1.39 9.94 -18.69
C GLY A 85 2.56 10.92 -18.52
N GLU A 86 2.47 11.88 -17.59
CA GLU A 86 3.57 12.83 -17.28
C GLU A 86 4.40 12.41 -16.06
N PHE A 87 3.86 11.51 -15.22
CA PHE A 87 4.54 11.09 -14.01
C PHE A 87 5.72 10.15 -14.31
N ASN A 88 6.89 10.56 -13.85
CA ASN A 88 8.09 9.72 -13.83
C ASN A 88 8.75 9.84 -12.45
N TRP A 89 8.96 8.71 -11.79
CA TRP A 89 9.56 8.65 -10.45
C TRP A 89 10.89 9.41 -10.34
N SER A 90 11.76 9.28 -11.34
CA SER A 90 13.09 9.93 -11.31
C SER A 90 12.98 11.46 -11.39
N THR A 91 12.09 11.97 -12.25
CA THR A 91 11.83 13.42 -12.38
C THR A 91 11.10 13.95 -11.15
N TYR A 92 10.09 13.23 -10.68
CA TYR A 92 9.26 13.61 -9.54
C TYR A 92 10.11 13.78 -8.26
N VAL A 93 10.92 12.77 -7.93
CA VAL A 93 11.74 12.78 -6.72
C VAL A 93 12.78 13.90 -6.75
N LYS A 94 13.38 14.16 -7.93
CA LYS A 94 14.30 15.29 -8.13
C LYS A 94 13.61 16.63 -7.88
N ASN A 95 12.42 16.83 -8.43
CA ASN A 95 11.65 18.07 -8.28
C ASN A 95 11.25 18.32 -6.81
N CYS A 96 10.94 17.26 -6.07
CA CYS A 96 10.62 17.34 -4.63
C CYS A 96 11.86 17.43 -3.73
N ARG A 97 13.09 17.39 -4.28
CA ARG A 97 14.34 17.26 -3.49
C ARG A 97 14.32 16.07 -2.51
N GLY A 98 13.59 15.02 -2.86
CA GLY A 98 13.45 13.80 -2.06
C GLY A 98 14.41 12.70 -2.51
N GLN A 99 14.23 11.50 -1.96
CA GLN A 99 14.93 10.30 -2.42
C GLN A 99 13.95 9.12 -2.53
N ILE A 100 14.19 8.21 -3.46
CA ILE A 100 13.43 6.95 -3.51
C ILE A 100 13.87 6.08 -2.34
N ALA A 101 12.92 5.52 -1.58
CA ALA A 101 13.23 4.52 -0.57
C ALA A 101 13.92 3.30 -1.23
N PRO A 102 15.13 2.90 -0.79
CA PRO A 102 15.83 1.76 -1.37
C PRO A 102 15.05 0.45 -1.28
N LYS A 103 15.04 -0.34 -2.36
CA LYS A 103 14.27 -1.61 -2.46
C LYS A 103 14.55 -2.60 -1.32
N HIS A 104 15.78 -2.64 -0.78
CA HIS A 104 16.16 -3.57 0.28
C HIS A 104 15.48 -3.29 1.64
N LEU A 105 14.84 -2.12 1.80
CA LEU A 105 14.07 -1.79 3.00
C LEU A 105 12.72 -2.51 3.05
N PHE A 106 12.18 -2.96 1.91
CA PHE A 106 10.84 -3.53 1.80
C PHE A 106 10.87 -5.04 2.01
N LYS A 107 10.46 -5.49 3.20
CA LYS A 107 10.48 -6.91 3.58
C LYS A 107 9.53 -7.79 2.77
N SER A 108 8.42 -7.22 2.28
CA SER A 108 7.46 -7.97 1.46
C SER A 108 8.11 -8.57 0.20
N LEU A 109 9.17 -7.94 -0.33
CA LEU A 109 9.88 -8.42 -1.53
C LEU A 109 10.71 -9.69 -1.29
N ASN A 110 11.05 -9.99 -0.03
CA ASN A 110 11.92 -11.12 0.33
C ASN A 110 11.13 -12.35 0.78
N THR A 111 9.80 -12.28 0.80
CA THR A 111 8.98 -13.39 1.26
C THR A 111 8.52 -14.21 0.07
N SER A 112 8.69 -15.53 0.15
CA SER A 112 8.16 -16.45 -0.85
C SER A 112 6.64 -16.35 -0.91
N VAL A 113 6.10 -16.13 -2.10
CA VAL A 113 4.67 -16.26 -2.34
C VAL A 113 4.31 -17.73 -2.27
N THR A 114 3.46 -18.10 -1.31
CA THR A 114 2.98 -19.48 -1.22
C THR A 114 1.92 -19.67 -2.30
N PRO A 115 2.07 -20.65 -3.21
CA PRO A 115 1.05 -20.91 -4.21
C PRO A 115 -0.29 -21.17 -3.52
N SER A 116 -1.26 -20.31 -3.78
CA SER A 116 -2.63 -20.51 -3.34
C SER A 116 -3.52 -20.84 -4.53
N GLY A 117 -4.69 -21.42 -4.27
CA GLY A 117 -5.71 -21.63 -5.28
C GLY A 117 -6.45 -20.35 -5.68
N PHE A 118 -6.28 -19.26 -4.92
CA PHE A 118 -7.06 -18.04 -5.06
C PHE A 118 -6.64 -17.21 -6.27
N ARG A 119 -7.62 -16.70 -7.00
CA ARG A 119 -7.42 -15.88 -8.19
C ARG A 119 -8.43 -14.73 -8.22
N PRO A 120 -8.09 -13.57 -8.79
CA PRO A 120 -9.06 -12.53 -9.06
C PRO A 120 -10.28 -13.09 -9.83
N GLY A 121 -11.48 -12.65 -9.44
CA GLY A 121 -12.76 -13.11 -9.99
C GLY A 121 -13.39 -14.30 -9.26
N MET A 122 -12.67 -14.98 -8.37
CA MET A 122 -13.27 -16.01 -7.50
C MET A 122 -14.23 -15.39 -6.49
N LYS A 123 -15.37 -16.05 -6.26
CA LYS A 123 -16.43 -15.61 -5.34
C LYS A 123 -16.40 -16.39 -4.03
N LEU A 124 -16.80 -15.75 -2.94
CA LEU A 124 -16.81 -16.29 -1.58
C LEU A 124 -17.83 -15.55 -0.70
N GLU A 125 -18.00 -16.04 0.53
CA GLU A 125 -18.72 -15.34 1.60
C GLU A 125 -17.72 -14.72 2.58
N ALA A 126 -17.92 -13.46 2.92
CA ALA A 126 -17.03 -12.67 3.78
C ALA A 126 -17.81 -11.89 4.84
N VAL A 127 -17.20 -11.69 6.01
CA VAL A 127 -17.76 -10.84 7.06
C VAL A 127 -17.48 -9.37 6.74
N ASP A 128 -18.49 -8.51 6.79
CA ASP A 128 -18.27 -7.05 6.72
C ASP A 128 -17.55 -6.58 7.99
N ARG A 129 -16.33 -6.05 7.85
CA ARG A 129 -15.56 -5.55 9.01
C ARG A 129 -16.19 -4.31 9.66
N LYS A 130 -17.02 -3.55 8.94
CA LYS A 130 -17.76 -2.39 9.48
C LYS A 130 -19.05 -2.81 10.18
N ASN A 131 -19.67 -3.91 9.76
CA ASN A 131 -20.79 -4.56 10.44
C ASN A 131 -20.53 -6.06 10.62
N PRO A 132 -19.83 -6.49 11.69
CA PRO A 132 -19.39 -7.87 11.88
C PRO A 132 -20.49 -8.93 11.97
N SER A 133 -21.75 -8.50 12.10
CA SER A 133 -22.93 -9.38 12.09
C SER A 133 -23.36 -9.79 10.67
N LEU A 134 -22.83 -9.18 9.62
CA LEU A 134 -23.18 -9.45 8.23
C LEU A 134 -22.14 -10.37 7.57
N ILE A 135 -22.64 -11.44 6.96
CA ILE A 135 -21.88 -12.27 6.01
C ILE A 135 -22.49 -12.01 4.63
N CYS A 136 -21.67 -11.54 3.70
CA CYS A 136 -22.12 -11.06 2.39
C CYS A 136 -21.39 -11.78 1.26
N VAL A 137 -22.00 -11.78 0.08
CA VAL A 137 -21.38 -12.26 -1.15
C VAL A 137 -20.25 -11.31 -1.53
N ALA A 138 -19.07 -11.88 -1.77
CA ALA A 138 -17.86 -11.15 -2.07
C ALA A 138 -17.06 -11.78 -3.21
N THR A 139 -16.20 -10.99 -3.82
CA THR A 139 -15.30 -11.37 -4.90
C THR A 139 -13.86 -11.00 -4.51
N ILE A 140 -12.91 -11.87 -4.85
CA ILE A 140 -11.48 -11.54 -4.81
C ILE A 140 -11.19 -10.63 -6.00
N THR A 141 -10.88 -9.36 -5.77
CA THR A 141 -10.62 -8.38 -6.84
C THR A 141 -9.14 -8.25 -7.16
N ALA A 142 -8.27 -8.51 -6.18
CA ALA A 142 -6.82 -8.52 -6.38
C ALA A 142 -6.13 -9.55 -5.49
N VAL A 143 -4.93 -9.96 -5.92
CA VAL A 143 -4.01 -10.77 -5.13
C VAL A 143 -2.67 -10.04 -5.13
N VAL A 144 -2.21 -9.62 -3.95
CA VAL A 144 -0.94 -8.91 -3.75
C VAL A 144 -0.08 -9.70 -2.78
N ASP A 145 1.03 -10.22 -3.29
CA ASP A 145 1.89 -11.16 -2.58
C ASP A 145 1.07 -12.37 -2.02
N ASN A 146 1.00 -12.54 -0.70
CA ASN A 146 0.21 -13.58 -0.02
C ASN A 146 -1.14 -13.08 0.51
N ARG A 147 -1.64 -11.96 -0.01
CA ARG A 147 -2.86 -11.31 0.48
C ARG A 147 -3.90 -11.15 -0.63
N LEU A 148 -5.15 -11.25 -0.24
CA LEU A 148 -6.31 -11.11 -1.10
C LEU A 148 -6.97 -9.76 -0.78
N LEU A 149 -7.43 -9.07 -1.81
CA LEU A 149 -8.35 -7.95 -1.67
C LEU A 149 -9.77 -8.50 -1.82
N ILE A 150 -10.58 -8.36 -0.78
CA ILE A 150 -11.96 -8.83 -0.73
C ILE A 150 -12.88 -7.64 -1.01
N HIS A 151 -13.74 -7.77 -2.02
CA HIS A 151 -14.74 -6.79 -2.40
C HIS A 151 -16.14 -7.35 -2.23
N PHE A 152 -17.09 -6.56 -1.73
CA PHE A 152 -18.49 -6.97 -1.58
C PHE A 152 -19.30 -6.66 -2.84
N ASP A 153 -19.96 -7.67 -3.41
CA ASP A 153 -20.63 -7.55 -4.70
C ASP A 153 -21.76 -6.49 -4.66
N ASN A 154 -21.68 -5.48 -5.54
CA ASN A 154 -22.57 -4.32 -5.64
C ASN A 154 -22.46 -3.30 -4.49
N TRP A 155 -21.37 -3.33 -3.74
CA TRP A 155 -21.07 -2.33 -2.71
C TRP A 155 -19.97 -1.38 -3.21
N ASP A 156 -19.77 -0.31 -2.46
CA ASP A 156 -18.66 0.61 -2.69
C ASP A 156 -17.33 0.04 -2.18
N ASP A 157 -16.22 0.40 -2.84
CA ASP A 157 -14.88 -0.13 -2.53
C ASP A 157 -14.38 0.29 -1.13
N SER A 158 -15.03 1.24 -0.47
CA SER A 158 -14.70 1.61 0.91
C SER A 158 -14.95 0.48 1.93
N TYR A 159 -15.66 -0.59 1.55
CA TYR A 159 -15.86 -1.80 2.37
C TYR A 159 -14.81 -2.88 2.13
N ASP A 160 -13.94 -2.70 1.14
CA ASP A 160 -12.92 -3.67 0.78
C ASP A 160 -11.85 -3.81 1.88
N TYR A 161 -11.24 -5.00 1.99
CA TYR A 161 -10.17 -5.26 2.95
C TYR A 161 -9.22 -6.40 2.58
#